data_AF-A0A816F991-F1
#
_entry.id   AF-A0A816F991-F1
#
_cell.length_a   1.000
_cell.length_b   1.000
_cell.length_c   1.000
_cell.angle_alpha   90.00
_cell.angle_beta   90.00
_cell.angle_gamma   90.00
#
_symmetry.space_group_name_H-M   'P 1'
#
loop_
_entity.id
_entity.type
_entity.pdbx_description
1 polymer ?
#
loop_
_entity_poly.entity_id
_entity_poly.type
_entity_poly.pdbx_seq_one_letter_code
_entity_poly.pdbx_strand_id
1 'polypeptide(L)'
;MASSSDKIKSLQDQCEQLTKITEKLNETIINAVTDASNELKGILNQIKETNEEMMCTVTNDTNEEMMCTVTNDTNEWKQLKINLDTITVQGKVSFDVGGRIFSTTVQTLTKRKRHVFHRSHLQTMSNRKR
;
A
#
# COMPACT_ATOMS: atom_id res chain seq x y z
N MET A 1 64.41 -50.01 33.68
CA MET A 1 64.19 -49.11 32.51
C MET A 1 63.33 -49.88 31.52
N ALA A 2 62.20 -49.34 31.08
CA ALA A 2 61.36 -50.00 30.07
C ALA A 2 62.18 -50.25 28.79
N SER A 3 62.01 -51.43 28.19
CA SER A 3 62.70 -51.81 26.96
C SER A 3 62.26 -50.89 25.83
N SER A 4 63.14 -50.66 24.84
CA SER A 4 62.77 -49.91 23.62
C SER A 4 61.55 -50.51 22.92
N SER A 5 61.36 -51.84 23.03
CA SER A 5 60.18 -52.53 22.50
C SER A 5 58.87 -52.12 23.19
N ASP A 6 58.91 -51.92 24.52
CA ASP A 6 57.73 -51.51 25.29
C ASP A 6 57.30 -50.08 24.91
N LYS A 7 58.28 -49.20 24.67
CA LYS A 7 58.02 -47.83 24.20
C LYS A 7 57.39 -47.81 22.80
N ILE A 8 57.86 -48.66 21.88
CA ILE A 8 57.30 -48.75 20.53
C ILE A 8 55.84 -49.22 20.58
N LYS A 9 55.53 -50.26 21.37
CA LYS A 9 54.14 -50.73 21.54
C LYS A 9 53.24 -49.64 22.12
N SER A 10 53.71 -48.94 23.15
CA SER A 10 52.95 -47.84 23.74
C SER A 10 52.64 -46.72 22.74
N LEU A 11 53.58 -46.40 21.84
CA LEU A 11 53.35 -45.41 20.79
C LEU A 11 52.35 -45.92 19.74
N GLN A 12 52.41 -47.20 19.38
CA GLN A 12 51.44 -47.82 18.46
C GLN A 12 50.02 -47.75 19.04
N ASP A 13 49.85 -48.09 20.32
CA ASP A 13 48.56 -48.02 21.00
C ASP A 13 48.01 -46.58 21.04
N GLN A 14 48.89 -45.59 21.27
CA GLN A 14 48.51 -44.17 21.25
C GLN A 14 48.07 -43.71 19.85
N CYS A 15 48.79 -44.10 18.80
CA CYS A 15 48.40 -43.81 17.43
C CYS A 15 47.03 -44.41 17.09
N GLU A 16 46.78 -45.65 17.51
CA GLU A 16 45.50 -46.32 17.26
C GLU A 16 44.33 -45.65 18.01
N GLN A 17 44.58 -45.17 19.24
CA GLN A 17 43.62 -44.36 19.98
C GLN A 17 43.34 -43.02 19.28
N LEU A 18 44.37 -42.33 18.78
CA LEU A 18 44.22 -41.07 18.06
C LEU A 18 43.40 -41.24 16.77
N THR A 19 43.60 -42.34 16.03
CA THR A 19 42.79 -42.67 14.86
C THR A 19 41.31 -42.79 15.23
N LYS A 20 40.99 -43.58 16.27
CA LYS A 20 39.60 -43.76 16.75
C LYS A 20 38.97 -42.46 17.23
N ILE A 21 39.75 -41.59 17.89
CA ILE A 21 39.28 -40.26 18.31
C ILE A 21 38.97 -39.41 17.09
N THR A 22 39.84 -39.42 16.07
CA THR A 22 39.67 -38.63 14.84
C THR A 22 38.42 -39.07 14.07
N GLU A 23 38.18 -40.38 13.96
CA GLU A 23 36.98 -40.92 13.32
C GLU A 23 35.70 -40.46 14.03
N LYS A 24 35.64 -40.59 15.36
CA LYS A 24 34.50 -40.12 16.16
C LYS A 24 34.29 -38.62 16.06
N LEU A 25 35.37 -37.85 16.03
CA LEU A 25 35.31 -36.40 15.89
C LEU A 25 34.69 -36.03 14.53
N ASN A 26 35.13 -36.69 13.46
CA ASN A 26 34.60 -36.47 12.12
C ASN A 26 33.11 -36.81 12.03
N GLU A 27 32.68 -37.95 12.59
CA GLU A 27 31.26 -38.31 12.64
C GLU A 27 30.44 -37.27 13.41
N THR A 28 30.94 -36.82 14.56
CA THR A 28 30.26 -35.81 15.39
C THR A 28 30.13 -34.48 14.65
N ILE A 29 31.20 -34.04 13.97
CA ILE A 29 31.19 -32.81 13.17
C ILE A 29 30.20 -32.93 12.01
N ILE A 30 30.22 -34.03 11.28
CA ILE A 30 29.32 -34.27 10.13
C ILE A 30 27.86 -34.21 10.58
N ASN A 31 27.53 -34.88 11.69
CA ASN A 31 26.17 -34.89 12.21
C ASN A 31 25.74 -33.49 12.66
N ALA A 32 26.56 -32.79 13.45
CA ALA A 32 26.26 -31.44 13.92
C ALA A 32 26.08 -30.44 12.76
N VAL A 33 26.91 -30.51 11.72
CA VAL A 33 26.78 -29.66 10.53
C VAL A 33 25.52 -30.01 9.74
N THR A 34 25.17 -31.29 9.64
CA THR A 34 23.96 -31.75 8.94
C THR A 34 22.70 -31.27 9.65
N ASP A 35 22.65 -31.40 10.97
CA ASP A 35 21.52 -30.95 11.79
C ASP A 35 21.34 -29.44 11.68
N ALA A 36 22.42 -28.67 11.84
CA ALA A 36 22.39 -27.22 11.66
C ALA A 36 21.95 -26.81 10.24
N SER A 37 22.38 -27.53 9.21
CA SER A 37 21.93 -27.27 7.83
C SER A 37 20.44 -27.54 7.63
N ASN A 38 19.89 -28.54 8.31
CA ASN A 38 18.47 -28.87 8.21
C ASN A 38 17.61 -27.85 8.96
N GLU A 39 18.04 -27.40 10.14
CA GLU A 39 17.40 -26.31 10.88
C GLU A 39 17.37 -25.02 10.07
N LEU A 40 18.49 -24.63 9.46
CA LEU A 40 18.55 -23.43 8.60
C LEU A 40 17.61 -23.52 7.39
N LYS A 41 17.47 -24.69 6.77
CA LYS A 41 16.48 -24.91 5.69
C LYS A 41 15.05 -24.77 6.20
N GLY A 42 14.75 -25.28 7.40
CA GLY A 42 13.45 -25.11 8.05
C GLY A 42 13.11 -23.64 8.28
N ILE A 43 14.04 -22.88 8.86
CA ILE A 43 13.89 -21.44 9.10
C ILE A 43 13.67 -20.69 7.78
N LEU A 44 14.43 -21.03 6.72
CA LEU A 44 14.29 -20.40 5.41
C LEU A 44 12.88 -20.60 4.83
N ASN A 45 12.31 -21.80 4.98
CA ASN A 45 10.96 -22.08 4.48
C ASN A 45 9.90 -21.29 5.27
N GLN A 46 10.01 -21.24 6.60
CA GLN A 46 9.11 -20.44 7.45
C GLN A 46 9.14 -18.95 7.10
N ILE A 47 10.32 -18.40 6.82
CA ILE A 47 10.47 -16.99 6.39
C ILE A 47 9.76 -16.76 5.05
N LYS A 48 9.86 -17.69 4.10
CA LYS A 48 9.19 -17.56 2.80
C LYS A 48 7.67 -17.57 2.96
N GLU A 49 7.13 -18.52 3.70
CA GLU A 49 5.70 -18.63 3.97
C GLU A 49 5.17 -17.36 4.66
N THR A 50 5.86 -16.87 5.68
CA THR A 50 5.49 -15.63 6.39
C THR A 50 5.50 -14.41 5.46
N ASN A 51 6.50 -14.30 4.59
CA ASN A 51 6.57 -13.19 3.63
C ASN A 51 5.43 -13.25 2.60
N GLU A 52 5.08 -14.43 2.11
CA GLU A 52 3.96 -14.62 1.18
C GLU A 52 2.62 -14.24 1.81
N GLU A 53 2.37 -14.67 3.06
CA GLU A 53 1.18 -14.28 3.82
C GLU A 53 1.11 -12.77 4.08
N MET A 54 2.24 -12.15 4.44
CA MET A 54 2.32 -10.71 4.69
C MET A 54 2.05 -9.89 3.42
N MET A 55 2.55 -10.33 2.26
CA MET A 55 2.29 -9.64 0.99
C MET A 55 0.81 -9.71 0.58
N CYS A 56 0.15 -10.85 0.82
CA CYS A 56 -1.28 -11.00 0.57
C CYS A 56 -2.13 -10.07 1.46
N THR A 57 -1.82 -10.00 2.76
CA THR A 57 -2.56 -9.14 3.70
C THR A 57 -2.40 -7.66 3.39
N VAL A 58 -1.16 -7.18 3.22
CA VAL A 58 -0.89 -5.77 2.87
C VAL A 58 -1.60 -5.38 1.58
N THR A 59 -1.57 -6.23 0.55
CA THR A 59 -2.23 -5.92 -0.74
C THR A 59 -3.75 -5.82 -0.59
N ASN A 60 -4.37 -6.72 0.19
CA ASN A 60 -5.80 -6.70 0.42
C ASN A 60 -6.23 -5.48 1.25
N ASP A 61 -5.54 -5.19 2.35
CA ASP A 61 -5.85 -4.05 3.22
C ASP A 61 -5.76 -2.73 2.45
N THR A 62 -4.72 -2.57 1.63
CA THR A 62 -4.54 -1.37 0.79
C THR A 62 -5.65 -1.22 -0.25
N ASN A 63 -6.07 -2.33 -0.87
CA ASN A 63 -7.16 -2.33 -1.83
C ASN A 63 -8.51 -2.01 -1.17
N GLU A 64 -8.78 -2.56 0.03
CA GLU A 64 -9.99 -2.28 0.80
C GLU A 64 -10.08 -0.80 1.18
N GLU A 65 -8.99 -0.21 1.69
CA GLU A 65 -8.93 1.22 2.03
C GLU A 65 -9.16 2.11 0.79
N MET A 66 -8.53 1.77 -0.33
CA MET A 66 -8.72 2.49 -1.60
C MET A 66 -10.17 2.40 -2.10
N MET A 67 -10.82 1.25 -1.97
CA MET A 67 -12.22 1.08 -2.36
C MET A 67 -13.18 1.87 -1.48
N CYS A 68 -12.93 1.94 -0.17
CA CYS A 68 -13.69 2.78 0.76
C CYS A 68 -13.59 4.27 0.40
N THR A 69 -12.38 4.78 0.15
CA THR A 69 -12.16 6.19 -0.21
C THR A 69 -12.82 6.56 -1.54
N VAL A 70 -12.65 5.75 -2.60
CA VAL A 70 -13.32 5.97 -3.90
C VAL A 70 -14.84 5.99 -3.77
N THR A 71 -15.40 5.12 -2.94
CA THR A 71 -16.85 5.07 -2.69
C THR A 71 -17.34 6.35 -2.01
N ASN A 72 -16.61 6.84 -1.01
CA ASN A 72 -16.94 8.08 -0.31
C ASN A 72 -16.89 9.28 -1.26
N ASP A 73 -15.79 9.45 -2.00
CA ASP A 73 -15.63 10.54 -2.98
C ASP A 73 -16.74 10.51 -4.03
N THR A 74 -17.10 9.33 -4.53
CA THR A 74 -18.17 9.16 -5.51
C THR A 74 -19.51 9.65 -4.95
N ASN A 75 -19.79 9.38 -3.68
CA ASN A 75 -21.02 9.82 -3.01
C ASN A 75 -21.02 11.33 -2.78
N GLU A 76 -19.89 11.91 -2.36
CA GLU A 76 -19.73 13.36 -2.22
C GLU A 76 -19.94 14.08 -3.57
N TRP A 77 -19.36 13.57 -4.65
CA TRP A 77 -19.58 14.12 -6.00
C TRP A 77 -21.04 14.07 -6.44
N LYS A 78 -21.75 12.97 -6.15
CA LYS A 78 -23.19 12.85 -6.43
C LYS A 78 -23.99 13.89 -5.65
N GLN A 79 -23.68 14.08 -4.36
CA GLN A 79 -24.35 15.09 -3.54
C GLN A 79 -24.05 16.52 -4.02
N LEU A 80 -22.79 16.83 -4.34
CA LEU A 80 -22.42 18.13 -4.88
C LEU A 80 -23.14 18.45 -6.19
N LYS A 81 -23.31 17.45 -7.06
CA LYS A 81 -24.08 17.62 -8.30
C LYS A 81 -25.55 17.96 -8.01
N ILE A 82 -26.18 17.26 -7.08
CA ILE A 82 -27.57 17.54 -6.65
C ILE A 82 -27.67 18.95 -6.04
N ASN A 83 -26.71 19.33 -5.20
CA ASN A 83 -26.67 20.64 -4.57
C ASN A 83 -26.50 21.75 -5.63
N LEU A 84 -25.59 21.57 -6.59
CA LEU A 84 -25.40 22.52 -7.70
C LEU A 84 -26.65 22.65 -8.58
N ASP A 85 -27.35 21.55 -8.86
CA ASP A 85 -28.58 21.56 -9.64
C ASP A 85 -29.75 22.25 -8.90
N THR A 86 -29.72 22.29 -7.56
CA THR A 86 -30.77 22.89 -6.72
C THR A 86 -30.46 24.31 -6.26
N ILE A 87 -29.22 24.80 -6.42
CA ILE A 87 -28.88 26.20 -6.12
C ILE A 87 -29.69 27.14 -7.02
N THR A 88 -30.58 27.90 -6.41
CA THR A 88 -31.31 28.99 -7.06
C THR A 88 -30.69 30.32 -6.63
N VAL A 89 -30.18 31.08 -7.60
CA VAL A 89 -29.65 32.42 -7.32
C VAL A 89 -30.82 33.35 -7.00
N GLN A 90 -30.92 33.75 -5.74
CA GLN A 90 -31.88 34.76 -5.29
C GLN A 90 -31.25 36.15 -5.44
N GLY A 91 -31.98 37.06 -6.06
CA GLY A 91 -31.51 38.42 -6.27
C GLY A 91 -32.53 39.26 -7.01
N LYS A 92 -32.45 40.57 -6.84
CA LYS A 92 -33.22 41.56 -7.59
C LYS A 92 -32.30 42.21 -8.61
N VAL A 93 -32.71 42.21 -9.87
CA VAL A 93 -31.99 42.85 -10.97
C VAL A 93 -32.77 44.09 -11.38
N SER A 94 -32.08 45.20 -11.58
CA SER A 94 -32.67 46.44 -12.07
C SER A 94 -32.08 46.78 -13.44
N PHE A 95 -32.92 47.23 -14.37
CA PHE A 95 -32.56 47.62 -15.73
C PHE A 95 -33.05 49.03 -15.99
N ASP A 96 -32.17 49.88 -16.53
CA ASP A 96 -32.56 51.18 -17.08
C ASP A 96 -32.90 51.00 -18.56
N VAL A 97 -34.13 51.34 -18.93
CA VAL A 97 -34.61 51.31 -20.32
C VAL A 97 -35.09 52.70 -20.70
N GLY A 98 -34.21 53.47 -21.34
CA GLY A 98 -34.51 54.81 -21.83
C GLY A 98 -34.76 55.84 -20.72
N GLY A 99 -34.05 55.74 -19.59
CA GLY A 99 -34.16 56.64 -18.44
C GLY A 99 -35.23 56.23 -17.43
N ARG A 100 -35.83 55.04 -17.59
CA ARG A 100 -36.80 54.45 -16.64
C ARG A 100 -36.24 53.16 -16.07
N ILE A 101 -36.23 53.06 -14.74
CA ILE A 101 -35.72 51.89 -14.02
C ILE A 101 -36.84 50.87 -13.81
N PHE A 102 -36.63 49.67 -14.33
CA PHE A 102 -37.46 48.48 -14.08
C PHE A 102 -36.70 47.52 -13.17
N SER A 103 -37.40 46.78 -12.31
CA SER A 103 -36.75 45.80 -11.44
C SER A 103 -37.53 44.49 -11.39
N THR A 104 -36.82 43.37 -11.33
CA THR A 104 -37.39 42.02 -11.31
C THR A 104 -36.45 41.06 -10.56
N THR A 105 -36.85 39.81 -10.39
CA THR A 105 -35.99 38.81 -9.72
C THR A 105 -35.10 38.07 -10.73
N VAL A 106 -33.94 37.60 -10.25
CA VAL A 106 -33.07 36.69 -11.01
C VAL A 106 -33.85 35.45 -11.46
N GLN A 107 -34.72 34.91 -10.61
CA GLN A 107 -35.57 33.76 -10.93
C GLN A 107 -36.51 34.04 -12.12
N THR A 108 -37.12 35.23 -12.16
CA THR A 108 -37.98 35.63 -13.29
C THR A 108 -37.20 35.69 -14.61
N LEU A 109 -35.94 36.14 -14.57
CA LEU A 109 -35.07 36.25 -15.75
C LEU A 109 -34.49 34.89 -16.21
N THR A 110 -34.19 33.99 -15.26
CA THR A 110 -33.55 32.70 -15.53
C THR A 110 -34.54 31.54 -15.67
N LYS A 111 -35.85 31.78 -15.48
CA LYS A 111 -36.94 30.79 -15.57
C LYS A 111 -36.94 29.93 -16.83
N ARG A 112 -36.45 30.46 -17.96
CA ARG A 112 -36.35 29.75 -19.24
C ARG A 112 -34.89 29.48 -19.62
N LYS A 113 -34.50 28.20 -19.64
CA LYS A 113 -33.12 27.73 -19.92
C LYS A 113 -32.53 28.10 -21.30
N ARG A 114 -33.32 28.68 -22.21
CA ARG A 114 -32.91 29.04 -23.60
C ARG A 114 -33.11 30.52 -23.94
N HIS A 115 -33.23 31.40 -22.95
CA HIS A 115 -33.33 32.84 -23.17
C HIS A 115 -31.96 33.53 -23.03
N VAL A 116 -31.77 34.70 -23.65
CA VAL A 116 -30.50 35.47 -23.64
C VAL A 116 -29.97 35.69 -22.22
N PHE A 117 -30.85 35.95 -21.26
CA PHE A 117 -30.52 36.15 -19.84
C PHE A 117 -30.10 34.88 -19.07
N HIS A 118 -30.32 33.69 -19.65
CA HIS A 118 -29.83 32.42 -19.08
C HIS A 118 -28.40 32.11 -19.53
N ARG A 119 -27.99 32.57 -20.73
CA ARG A 119 -26.70 32.21 -21.35
C ARG A 119 -25.53 33.05 -20.85
N SER A 120 -25.79 34.27 -20.38
CA SER A 120 -24.75 35.21 -19.94
C SER A 120 -24.05 34.82 -18.63
N HIS A 121 -24.56 33.85 -17.87
CA HIS A 121 -23.94 33.39 -16.62
C HIS A 121 -22.78 32.39 -16.83
N LEU A 122 -22.67 31.77 -18.02
CA LEU A 122 -21.60 30.80 -18.33
C LEU A 122 -20.36 31.43 -18.99
N GLN A 123 -20.41 32.71 -19.39
CA GLN A 123 -19.35 33.33 -20.19
C GLN A 123 -18.39 34.22 -19.38
N THR A 124 -18.77 34.68 -18.19
CA THR A 124 -17.91 35.55 -17.36
C THR A 124 -16.88 34.80 -16.51
N MET A 125 -17.04 33.48 -16.29
CA MET A 125 -16.07 32.66 -15.55
C MET A 125 -14.87 32.20 -16.41
N SER A 126 -14.93 32.32 -17.74
CA SER A 126 -13.83 31.95 -18.65
C SER A 126 -12.76 33.06 -18.77
N ASN A 127 -13.13 34.33 -18.52
CA ASN A 127 -12.24 35.47 -18.75
C ASN A 127 -11.39 35.89 -17.53
N ARG A 128 -11.37 35.12 -16.44
CA ARG A 128 -10.52 35.37 -15.25
C ARG A 128 -9.22 34.56 -15.22
N LYS A 129 -8.89 33.82 -16.28
CA LYS A 129 -7.56 33.24 -16.51
C LYS A 129 -6.93 33.88 -17.75
N ARG A 130 -6.47 35.12 -17.62
CA ARG A 130 -5.36 35.67 -18.39
C ARG A 130 -4.60 36.63 -17.49
#